data_AF-A0AAV5MCR3-F1
#
_entry.id   AF-A0AAV5MCR3-F1
#
_cell.length_a   1.000
_cell.length_b   1.000
_cell.length_c   1.000
_cell.angle_alpha   90.00
_cell.angle_beta   90.00
_cell.angle_gamma   90.00
#
_symmetry.space_group_name_H-M   'P 1'
#
loop_
_entity.id
_entity.type
_entity.pdbx_description
1 polymer ?
#
loop_
_entity_poly.entity_id
_entity_poly.type
_entity_poly.pdbx_seq_one_letter_code
_entity_poly.pdbx_strand_id
1 'polypeptide(L)'
;MLFPKGGWEKDECTMEQALSRETIEEAGVIGSIECKLGKWGYNSKRKSKGVCHECCMFSLHVERELESWPEMNFRKRKWVTVAEAKEECHVLWMKEALDKFVSYQTNELRNSRTMVA
;
A
#
# COMPACT_ATOMS: atom_id res chain seq x y z
N MET A 1 -4.30 9.81 8.01
CA MET A 1 -4.37 9.08 6.72
C MET A 1 -4.26 7.56 6.93
N LEU A 2 -4.89 6.76 6.07
CA LEU A 2 -4.77 5.29 6.01
C LEU A 2 -4.59 4.87 4.54
N PHE A 3 -3.79 3.83 4.30
CA PHE A 3 -3.61 3.24 2.98
C PHE A 3 -4.69 2.19 2.67
N PRO A 4 -4.96 1.92 1.37
CA PRO A 4 -5.76 0.79 0.95
C PRO A 4 -5.25 -0.51 1.58
N LYS A 5 -6.13 -1.25 2.24
CA LYS A 5 -5.78 -2.49 2.92
C LYS A 5 -7.03 -3.38 3.01
N GLY A 6 -6.85 -4.68 2.89
CA GLY A 6 -7.88 -5.62 3.27
C GLY A 6 -7.40 -7.04 3.43
N GLY A 7 -8.36 -7.92 3.62
CA GLY A 7 -8.12 -9.34 3.87
C GLY A 7 -7.81 -10.08 2.58
N TRP A 8 -7.18 -11.24 2.73
CA TRP A 8 -7.16 -12.23 1.66
C TRP A 8 -8.47 -13.03 1.74
N GLU A 9 -9.31 -12.89 0.72
CA GLU A 9 -10.57 -13.63 0.59
C GLU A 9 -10.35 -15.03 -0.03
N LYS A 10 -11.23 -15.99 0.28
CA LYS A 10 -11.00 -17.42 -0.07
C LYS A 10 -11.07 -17.71 -1.57
N ASP A 11 -11.66 -16.80 -2.32
CA ASP A 11 -11.86 -16.79 -3.76
C ASP A 11 -10.70 -16.13 -4.52
N GLU A 12 -9.75 -15.53 -3.81
CA GLU A 12 -8.54 -14.95 -4.39
C GLU A 12 -7.43 -16.01 -4.41
N CYS A 13 -6.92 -16.33 -5.60
CA CYS A 13 -5.85 -17.32 -5.75
C CYS A 13 -4.47 -16.71 -5.48
N THR A 14 -4.33 -15.38 -5.59
CA THR A 14 -3.06 -14.67 -5.40
C THR A 14 -3.23 -13.38 -4.59
N MET A 15 -2.16 -12.94 -3.92
CA MET A 15 -2.15 -11.69 -3.15
C MET A 15 -2.35 -10.46 -4.06
N GLU A 16 -1.92 -10.55 -5.31
CA GLU A 16 -2.06 -9.48 -6.29
C GLU A 16 -3.53 -9.19 -6.63
N GLN A 17 -4.36 -10.23 -6.71
CA GLN A 17 -5.79 -10.08 -6.94
C GLN A 17 -6.43 -9.32 -5.77
N ALA A 18 -6.10 -9.69 -4.54
CA ALA A 18 -6.56 -9.01 -3.33
C ALA A 18 -6.16 -7.53 -3.33
N LEU A 19 -4.89 -7.23 -3.56
CA LEU A 19 -4.37 -5.86 -3.59
C LEU A 19 -5.03 -5.01 -4.67
N SER A 20 -5.27 -5.59 -5.85
CA SER A 20 -5.95 -4.91 -6.95
C SER A 20 -7.40 -4.58 -6.60
N ARG A 21 -8.15 -5.56 -6.07
CA ARG A 21 -9.53 -5.35 -5.61
C ARG A 21 -9.61 -4.25 -4.55
N GLU A 22 -8.78 -4.35 -3.50
CA GLU A 22 -8.77 -3.39 -2.38
C GLU A 22 -8.42 -1.97 -2.84
N THR A 23 -7.49 -1.81 -3.79
CA THR A 23 -7.14 -0.48 -4.30
C THR A 23 -8.28 0.12 -5.13
N ILE A 24 -8.99 -0.70 -5.89
CA ILE A 24 -10.17 -0.26 -6.65
C ILE A 24 -11.31 0.10 -5.69
N GLU A 25 -11.59 -0.74 -4.69
CA GLU A 25 -12.68 -0.55 -3.74
C GLU A 25 -12.46 0.66 -2.83
N GLU A 26 -11.29 0.79 -2.21
CA GLU A 26 -11.04 1.84 -1.22
C GLU A 26 -10.55 3.17 -1.84
N ALA A 27 -9.87 3.11 -2.99
CA ALA A 27 -9.26 4.30 -3.60
C ALA A 27 -9.69 4.57 -5.06
N GLY A 28 -10.33 3.62 -5.74
CA GLY A 28 -10.74 3.79 -7.13
C GLY A 28 -9.55 3.90 -8.08
N VAL A 29 -8.49 3.13 -7.85
CA VAL A 29 -7.27 3.19 -8.66
C VAL A 29 -6.94 1.82 -9.22
N ILE A 30 -6.59 1.79 -10.51
CA ILE A 30 -6.13 0.60 -11.22
C ILE A 30 -4.66 0.78 -11.53
N GLY A 31 -3.88 -0.26 -11.29
CA GLY A 31 -2.44 -0.23 -11.51
C GLY A 31 -1.80 -1.60 -11.46
N SER A 32 -0.52 -1.62 -11.76
CA SER A 32 0.32 -2.81 -11.71
C SER A 32 1.10 -2.85 -10.40
N ILE A 33 1.07 -3.99 -9.72
CA ILE A 33 1.81 -4.19 -8.46
C ILE A 33 3.26 -4.46 -8.82
N GLU A 34 4.17 -3.64 -8.32
CA GLU A 34 5.59 -3.74 -8.70
C GLU A 34 6.37 -4.57 -7.68
N CYS A 35 6.39 -4.15 -6.42
CA CYS A 35 7.24 -4.77 -5.42
C CYS A 35 6.59 -4.88 -4.04
N LYS A 36 7.03 -5.89 -3.29
CA LYS A 36 6.67 -6.05 -1.88
C LYS A 36 7.60 -5.20 -1.02
N LEU A 37 7.06 -4.19 -0.35
CA LEU A 37 7.83 -3.30 0.52
C LEU A 37 8.24 -3.97 1.83
N GLY A 38 7.40 -4.87 2.32
CA GLY A 38 7.70 -5.62 3.53
C GLY A 38 6.49 -6.31 4.13
N LYS A 39 6.73 -6.87 5.33
CA LYS A 39 5.75 -7.52 6.18
C LYS A 39 5.86 -6.94 7.58
N TRP A 40 4.74 -6.63 8.19
CA TRP A 40 4.68 -6.09 9.54
C TRP A 40 3.61 -6.84 10.34
N GLY A 41 4.00 -7.28 11.54
CA GLY A 41 3.06 -7.79 12.51
C GLY A 41 2.42 -6.63 13.27
N TYR A 42 1.09 -6.65 13.43
CA TYR A 42 0.40 -5.73 14.32
C TYR A 42 -0.58 -6.47 15.24
N ASN A 43 -0.69 -5.95 16.46
CA ASN A 43 -1.64 -6.45 17.45
C ASN A 43 -2.94 -5.67 17.32
N SER A 44 -4.05 -6.36 17.02
CA SER A 44 -5.36 -5.75 17.02
C SER A 44 -5.79 -5.44 18.46
N LYS A 45 -6.25 -4.22 18.72
CA LYS A 45 -6.75 -3.80 20.05
C LYS A 45 -8.07 -4.47 20.46
N ARG A 46 -8.72 -5.22 19.56
CA ARG A 46 -10.12 -5.67 19.72
C ARG A 46 -10.34 -7.13 20.13
N LYS A 47 -9.33 -7.99 20.17
CA LYS A 47 -9.51 -9.36 20.66
C LYS A 47 -8.31 -9.82 21.49
N SER A 48 -8.64 -10.56 22.53
CA SER A 48 -7.80 -11.19 23.55
C SER A 48 -6.38 -11.53 23.10
N LYS A 49 -5.41 -11.19 23.97
CA LYS A 49 -3.99 -11.57 23.95
C LYS A 49 -3.69 -12.80 23.07
N GLY A 50 -2.97 -12.61 21.95
CA GLY A 50 -2.22 -13.70 21.30
C GLY A 50 -2.28 -13.82 19.78
N VAL A 51 -3.18 -13.12 19.08
CA VAL A 51 -3.24 -13.20 17.61
C VAL A 51 -2.44 -12.04 16.98
N CYS A 52 -1.23 -12.36 16.52
CA CYS A 52 -0.43 -11.47 15.68
C CYS A 52 -1.04 -11.48 14.28
N HIS A 53 -1.51 -10.32 13.80
CA HIS A 53 -1.94 -10.16 12.42
C HIS A 53 -0.76 -9.73 11.58
N GLU A 54 -0.55 -10.39 10.45
CA GLU A 54 0.51 -10.04 9.51
C GLU A 54 -0.08 -9.19 8.38
N CYS A 55 0.45 -7.98 8.21
CA CYS A 55 0.16 -7.12 7.07
C CYS A 55 1.34 -7.11 6.12
N CYS A 56 1.06 -7.20 4.83
CA CYS A 56 2.03 -6.95 3.78
C CYS A 56 1.69 -5.61 3.11
N MET A 57 2.71 -4.83 2.76
CA MET A 57 2.53 -3.63 1.94
C MET A 57 3.31 -3.77 0.64
N PHE A 58 2.72 -3.28 -0.44
CA PHE A 58 3.25 -3.37 -1.80
C PHE A 58 3.22 -1.99 -2.45
N SER A 59 4.15 -1.74 -3.38
CA SER A 59 4.06 -0.60 -4.27
C SER A 59 3.14 -0.92 -5.44
N LEU A 60 2.37 0.08 -5.85
CA LEU A 60 1.48 0.01 -6.99
C LEU A 60 1.84 1.15 -7.95
N HIS A 61 2.14 0.81 -9.19
CA HIS A 61 2.25 1.77 -10.28
C HIS A 61 0.85 2.06 -10.81
N VAL A 62 0.40 3.29 -10.61
CA VAL A 62 -0.96 3.70 -10.98
C VAL A 62 -1.02 3.96 -12.48
N GLU A 63 -1.94 3.26 -13.15
CA GLU A 63 -2.16 3.38 -14.59
C GLU A 63 -3.43 4.17 -14.90
N ARG A 64 -4.46 4.00 -14.07
CA ARG A 64 -5.75 4.66 -14.26
C ARG A 64 -6.42 5.01 -12.94
N GLU A 65 -7.04 6.18 -12.92
CA GLU A 65 -7.96 6.60 -11.87
C GLU A 65 -9.41 6.44 -12.33
N LEU A 66 -10.26 5.92 -11.44
CA LEU A 66 -11.69 5.86 -11.66
C LEU A 66 -12.35 7.11 -11.09
N GLU A 67 -13.33 7.64 -11.83
CA GLU A 67 -14.18 8.76 -11.40
C GLU A 67 -15.21 8.30 -10.35
N SER A 68 -15.69 7.06 -10.47
CA SER A 68 -16.61 6.41 -9.53
C SER A 68 -16.05 5.08 -9.06
N TRP A 69 -16.07 4.83 -7.75
CA TRP A 69 -15.58 3.58 -7.17
C TRP A 69 -16.42 3.13 -5.95
N PRO A 70 -16.39 1.83 -5.59
CA PRO A 70 -17.33 1.23 -4.64
C PRO A 70 -17.41 1.93 -3.27
N GLU A 71 -16.29 2.30 -2.66
CA GLU A 71 -16.29 2.95 -1.34
C GLU A 71 -16.16 4.48 -1.38
N MET A 72 -16.38 5.15 -2.51
CA MET A 72 -16.15 6.60 -2.64
C MET A 72 -16.93 7.48 -1.63
N ASN A 73 -18.04 6.94 -1.11
CA ASN A 73 -18.86 7.61 -0.09
C ASN A 73 -18.29 7.47 1.34
N PHE A 74 -17.45 6.47 1.58
CA PHE A 74 -16.84 6.17 2.89
C PHE A 74 -15.36 6.52 2.94
N ARG A 75 -14.68 6.46 1.80
CA ARG A 75 -13.25 6.73 1.62
C ARG A 75 -13.05 7.88 0.66
N LYS A 76 -12.24 8.86 1.07
CA LYS A 76 -11.80 9.96 0.20
C LYS A 76 -10.39 9.67 -0.30
N ARG A 77 -10.23 9.55 -1.63
CA ARG A 77 -8.91 9.51 -2.26
C ARG A 77 -8.23 10.87 -2.10
N LYS A 78 -6.95 10.86 -1.71
CA LYS A 78 -6.09 12.04 -1.66
C LYS A 78 -4.72 11.65 -2.18
N TRP A 79 -4.27 12.34 -3.23
CA TRP A 79 -2.89 12.27 -3.69
C TRP A 79 -2.02 13.14 -2.78
N VAL A 80 -0.95 12.55 -2.27
CA VAL A 80 -0.01 13.19 -1.36
C VAL A 80 1.39 12.78 -1.71
N THR A 81 2.36 13.62 -1.37
CA THR A 81 3.77 13.26 -1.38
C THR A 81 4.07 12.27 -0.25
N VAL A 82 5.19 11.56 -0.35
CA VAL A 82 5.62 10.63 0.72
C VAL A 82 5.87 11.39 2.04
N ALA A 83 6.33 12.64 1.97
CA ALA A 83 6.55 13.47 3.15
C ALA A 83 5.23 13.76 3.88
N GLU A 84 4.22 14.24 3.15
CA GLU A 84 2.88 14.49 3.70
C GLU A 84 2.23 13.20 4.23
N ALA A 85 2.37 12.09 3.51
CA ALA A 85 1.85 10.79 3.95
C ALA A 85 2.45 10.37 5.30
N LYS A 86 3.76 10.58 5.53
CA LYS A 86 4.42 10.28 6.81
C LYS A 86 3.96 11.19 7.94
N GLU A 87 3.62 12.43 7.64
CA GLU A 87 3.13 13.39 8.62
C GLU A 87 1.69 13.05 9.04
N GLU A 88 0.79 12.79 8.07
CA GLU A 88 -0.61 12.51 8.33
C GLU A 88 -0.90 11.06 8.79
N CYS A 89 0.02 10.12 8.53
CA CYS A 89 -0.09 8.75 9.02
C CYS A 89 0.26 8.70 10.51
N HIS A 90 -0.56 8.02 11.31
CA HIS A 90 -0.30 7.85 12.75
C HIS A 90 0.11 6.42 13.11
N VAL A 91 0.16 5.53 12.10
CA VAL A 91 0.45 4.11 12.27
C VAL A 91 1.93 3.87 12.00
N LEU A 92 2.69 3.50 13.04
CA LEU A 92 4.15 3.36 12.97
C LEU A 92 4.63 2.45 11.84
N TRP A 93 4.06 1.24 11.74
CA TRP A 93 4.47 0.28 10.71
C TRP A 93 4.22 0.79 9.28
N MET A 94 3.20 1.62 9.06
CA MET A 94 2.94 2.24 7.75
C MET A 94 4.00 3.30 7.43
N LYS A 95 4.50 4.04 8.42
CA LYS A 95 5.62 4.99 8.22
C LYS A 95 6.89 4.26 7.81
N GLU A 96 7.21 3.15 8.48
CA GLU A 96 8.35 2.30 8.13
C GLU A 96 8.22 1.74 6.71
N ALA A 97 7.00 1.37 6.29
CA ALA A 97 6.75 0.94 4.93
C ALA A 97 6.99 2.07 3.91
N LEU A 98 6.65 3.32 4.23
CA LEU A 98 6.98 4.48 3.40
C LEU A 98 8.49 4.74 3.33
N ASP A 99 9.24 4.51 4.41
CA ASP A 99 10.71 4.57 4.38
C ASP A 99 11.30 3.50 3.44
N LYS A 100 10.75 2.29 3.49
CA LYS A 100 11.11 1.21 2.56
C LYS A 100 10.79 1.58 1.11
N PHE A 101 9.65 2.20 0.86
CA PHE A 101 9.28 2.67 -0.48
C PHE A 101 10.23 3.73 -1.03
N VAL A 102 10.61 4.73 -0.23
CA VAL A 102 11.56 5.77 -0.65
C VAL A 102 12.93 5.18 -0.95
N SER A 103 13.40 4.26 -0.10
CA SER A 103 14.70 3.60 -0.34
C SER A 103 14.65 2.72 -1.59
N TYR A 104 13.53 2.03 -1.84
CA TYR A 104 13.31 1.27 -3.07
C TYR A 104 13.34 2.16 -4.31
N GLN A 105 12.52 3.22 -4.37
CA GLN A 105 12.53 4.16 -5.50
C GLN A 105 13.89 4.81 -5.72
N THR A 106 14.60 5.20 -4.65
CA THR A 106 15.93 5.80 -4.76
C THR A 106 16.94 4.80 -5.34
N ASN A 107 16.82 3.52 -4.99
CA ASN A 107 17.67 2.46 -5.53
C ASN A 107 17.32 2.11 -6.98
N GLU A 108 16.04 2.06 -7.36
CA GLU A 108 15.62 1.87 -8.75
C GLU A 108 16.09 3.02 -9.64
N LEU A 109 15.97 4.27 -9.19
CA LEU A 109 16.51 5.44 -9.89
C LEU A 109 18.04 5.42 -10.00
N ARG A 110 18.75 4.88 -8.99
CA ARG A 110 20.21 4.69 -9.03
C ARG A 110 20.62 3.54 -9.96
N ASN A 111 19.88 2.44 -9.97
CA ASN A 111 20.11 1.30 -10.88
C ASN A 111 19.72 1.62 -12.32
N SER A 112 18.89 2.64 -12.53
CA SER A 112 18.55 3.17 -13.86
C SER A 112 19.62 4.12 -14.43
N ARG A 113 20.72 4.39 -13.72
CA ARG A 113 21.83 5.20 -14.25
C ARG A 113 22.89 4.33 -14.91
N THR A 114 22.69 4.22 -16.22
CA THR A 114 23.65 4.07 -17.30
C THR A 114 25.10 4.43 -16.93
N MET A 115 25.99 3.56 -17.40
CA MET A 115 27.44 3.74 -17.60
C MET A 115 27.81 5.21 -17.85
N VAL A 116 28.58 5.80 -16.94
CA VAL A 116 29.41 6.95 -17.28
C VAL A 116 30.75 6.36 -17.71
N ALA A 117 31.07 6.51 -19.00
CA ALA A 117 32.37 6.16 -19.55
C ALA A 117 33.49 6.96 -18.89
#